data_AF-A0A1M4W439-F1
#
_entry.id   AF-A0A1M4W439-F1
#
_cell.length_a   1.000
_cell.length_b   1.000
_cell.length_c   1.000
_cell.angle_alpha   90.00
_cell.angle_beta   90.00
_cell.angle_gamma   90.00
#
_symmetry.space_group_name_H-M   'P 1'
#
loop_
_entity.id
_entity.type
_entity.pdbx_description
1 polymer ?
#
loop_
_entity_poly.entity_id
_entity_poly.type
_entity_poly.pdbx_seq_one_letter_code
_entity_poly.pdbx_strand_id
1 'polypeptide(L)'
;MILAILLALSAWMLSFILPWWSLAIPALLLGMWMGKTGWNSFGYGFLGIGGLWLLQTAYIHFANDGILTMRIAELFSLPYPFLVITGTVVAGGMAGGLSTLTGYFFKKVFFNRNI
;
A
#
# COMPACT_ATOMS: atom_id res chain seq x y z
N MET A 1 -8.03 -11.66 -3.79
CA MET A 1 -8.65 -11.19 -2.54
C MET A 1 -7.79 -11.54 -1.34
N ILE A 2 -7.49 -12.82 -1.10
CA ILE A 2 -6.64 -13.25 0.03
C ILE A 2 -5.25 -12.58 0.07
N LEU A 3 -4.62 -12.37 -1.09
CA LEU A 3 -3.34 -11.66 -1.20
C LEU A 3 -3.42 -10.23 -0.61
N ALA A 4 -4.46 -9.46 -0.95
CA ALA A 4 -4.63 -8.10 -0.44
C ALA A 4 -4.81 -8.06 1.09
N ILE A 5 -5.52 -9.05 1.65
CA ILE A 5 -5.71 -9.18 3.11
C ILE A 5 -4.38 -9.47 3.80
N LEU A 6 -3.60 -10.44 3.28
CA LEU A 6 -2.29 -10.77 3.84
C LEU A 6 -1.31 -9.58 3.75
N LEU A 7 -1.37 -8.82 2.64
CA LEU A 7 -0.57 -7.61 2.47
C LEU A 7 -0.92 -6.55 3.51
N ALA A 8 -2.21 -6.26 3.70
CA ALA A 8 -2.67 -5.30 4.69
C ALA A 8 -2.25 -5.71 6.12
N LEU A 9 -2.49 -6.97 6.49
CA LEU A 9 -2.16 -7.48 7.83
C LEU A 9 -0.65 -7.46 8.10
N SER A 10 0.16 -7.96 7.16
CA SER A 10 1.62 -7.99 7.33
C SER A 10 2.24 -6.59 7.36
N ALA A 11 1.79 -5.68 6.50
CA ALA A 11 2.26 -4.30 6.52
C ALA A 11 1.84 -3.55 7.80
N TRP A 12 0.60 -3.79 8.28
CA TRP A 12 0.14 -3.22 9.55
C TRP A 12 0.98 -3.71 10.74
N MET A 13 1.25 -5.01 10.81
CA MET A 13 2.11 -5.58 11.87
C MET A 13 3.53 -5.01 11.83
N LEU A 14 4.14 -4.87 10.65
CA LEU A 14 5.48 -4.30 10.52
C LEU A 14 5.53 -2.82 10.89
N SER A 15 4.44 -2.08 10.69
CA SER A 15 4.37 -0.64 10.99
C SER A 15 4.53 -0.31 12.48
N PHE A 16 4.38 -1.29 13.39
CA PHE A 16 4.63 -1.09 14.81
C PHE A 16 6.12 -1.05 15.19
N ILE A 17 6.99 -1.61 14.36
CA ILE A 17 8.41 -1.80 14.67
C ILE A 17 9.29 -1.07 13.66
N LEU A 18 8.88 -1.06 12.40
CA LEU A 18 9.65 -0.52 11.28
C LEU A 18 8.98 0.73 10.68
N PRO A 19 9.73 1.59 9.99
CA PRO A 19 9.16 2.72 9.29
C PRO A 19 8.23 2.28 8.16
N TRP A 20 7.42 3.22 7.65
CA TRP A 20 6.38 2.97 6.66
C TRP A 20 6.87 2.30 5.35
N TRP A 21 8.12 2.54 4.93
CA TRP A 21 8.69 1.91 3.71
C TRP A 21 8.82 0.39 3.83
N SER A 22 8.77 -0.15 5.06
CA SER A 22 8.84 -1.60 5.32
C SER A 22 7.70 -2.39 4.69
N LEU A 23 6.59 -1.74 4.31
CA LEU A 23 5.48 -2.36 3.57
C LEU A 23 5.92 -3.01 2.25
N ALA A 24 7.02 -2.54 1.65
CA ALA A 24 7.54 -3.08 0.41
C ALA A 24 8.05 -4.52 0.56
N ILE A 25 8.55 -4.88 1.76
CA ILE A 25 9.12 -6.20 2.06
C ILE A 25 8.06 -7.30 1.93
N PRO A 26 6.95 -7.31 2.71
CA PRO A 26 5.92 -8.32 2.54
C PRO A 26 5.24 -8.20 1.19
N ALA A 27 5.13 -6.99 0.62
CA ALA A 27 4.56 -6.79 -0.70
C ALA A 27 5.32 -7.53 -1.79
N LEU A 28 6.65 -7.44 -1.78
CA LEU A 28 7.52 -8.18 -2.69
C LEU A 28 7.43 -9.69 -2.44
N LEU A 29 7.57 -10.14 -1.19
CA LEU A 29 7.58 -11.57 -0.84
C LEU A 29 6.25 -12.27 -1.19
N LEU A 30 5.12 -11.65 -0.82
CA LEU A 30 3.78 -12.20 -1.12
C LEU A 30 3.46 -12.10 -2.62
N GLY A 31 3.89 -11.03 -3.29
CA GLY A 31 3.78 -10.91 -4.74
C GLY A 31 4.56 -12.00 -5.48
N MET A 32 5.75 -12.34 -4.98
CA MET A 32 6.54 -13.45 -5.48
C MET A 32 5.84 -14.79 -5.26
N TRP A 33 5.35 -15.07 -4.05
CA TRP A 33 4.76 -16.38 -3.75
C TRP A 33 3.39 -16.58 -4.40
N MET A 34 2.48 -15.61 -4.26
CA MET A 34 1.05 -15.76 -4.57
C MET A 34 0.60 -14.99 -5.81
N GLY A 35 1.47 -14.18 -6.42
CA GLY A 35 1.16 -13.43 -7.64
C GLY A 35 0.83 -14.35 -8.81
N LYS A 36 -0.35 -14.16 -9.43
CA LYS A 36 -0.84 -14.99 -10.55
C LYS A 36 -0.58 -14.34 -11.91
N THR A 37 -0.94 -13.07 -12.05
CA THR A 37 -0.73 -12.25 -13.25
C THR A 37 -0.24 -10.87 -12.83
N GLY A 38 0.48 -10.15 -13.71
CA GLY A 38 0.99 -8.82 -13.37
C GLY A 38 -0.11 -7.87 -12.90
N TRP A 39 -1.22 -7.78 -13.65
CA TRP A 39 -2.34 -6.90 -13.32
C TRP A 39 -3.01 -7.28 -11.98
N ASN A 40 -3.19 -8.58 -11.70
CA ASN A 40 -3.74 -9.02 -10.42
C ASN A 40 -2.78 -8.72 -9.26
N SER A 41 -1.48 -8.93 -9.44
CA SER A 41 -0.46 -8.65 -8.43
C SER A 41 -0.42 -7.16 -8.09
N PHE A 42 -0.42 -6.29 -9.11
CA PHE A 42 -0.51 -4.85 -8.91
C PHE A 42 -1.82 -4.46 -8.21
N GLY A 43 -2.97 -4.93 -8.72
CA GLY A 43 -4.28 -4.58 -8.18
C GLY A 43 -4.46 -5.01 -6.72
N TYR A 44 -4.02 -6.22 -6.36
CA TYR A 44 -4.08 -6.67 -4.96
C TYR A 44 -3.06 -5.96 -4.06
N GLY A 45 -1.87 -5.62 -4.59
CA GLY A 45 -0.91 -4.75 -3.91
C GLY A 45 -1.49 -3.37 -3.60
N PHE A 46 -2.10 -2.75 -4.61
CA PHE A 46 -2.71 -1.43 -4.52
C PHE A 46 -3.89 -1.41 -3.56
N LEU A 47 -4.83 -2.33 -3.70
CA LEU A 47 -6.02 -2.38 -2.83
C LEU A 47 -5.68 -2.83 -1.40
N GLY A 48 -4.68 -3.70 -1.22
CA GLY A 48 -4.25 -4.14 0.11
C GLY A 48 -3.61 -3.00 0.90
N ILE A 49 -2.56 -2.40 0.35
CA ILE A 49 -1.81 -1.33 1.04
C ILE A 49 -2.57 0.00 1.00
N GLY A 50 -3.17 0.36 -0.12
CA GLY A 50 -4.01 1.55 -0.24
C GLY A 50 -5.23 1.47 0.67
N GLY A 51 -5.86 0.29 0.79
CA GLY A 51 -6.96 0.06 1.72
C GLY A 51 -6.53 0.18 3.19
N LEU A 52 -5.36 -0.38 3.55
CA LEU A 52 -4.78 -0.21 4.88
C LEU A 52 -4.57 1.27 5.21
N TRP A 53 -3.92 2.01 4.31
CA TRP A 53 -3.64 3.43 4.51
C TRP A 53 -4.91 4.28 4.51
N LEU A 54 -5.94 3.91 3.73
CA LEU A 54 -7.25 4.55 3.76
C LEU A 54 -7.88 4.41 5.15
N LEU A 55 -7.93 3.19 5.69
CA LEU A 55 -8.48 2.93 7.01
C LEU A 55 -7.71 3.68 8.09
N GLN A 56 -6.37 3.62 8.05
CA GLN A 56 -5.52 4.29 9.03
C GLN A 56 -5.65 5.81 8.98
N THR A 57 -5.59 6.42 7.79
CA THR A 57 -5.67 7.87 7.64
C THR A 57 -7.07 8.39 7.96
N ALA A 58 -8.13 7.66 7.57
CA ALA A 58 -9.49 8.01 7.92
C ALA A 58 -9.72 7.94 9.44
N TYR A 59 -9.21 6.88 10.09
CA TYR A 59 -9.26 6.78 11.56
C TYR A 59 -8.58 7.97 12.23
N ILE A 60 -7.36 8.32 11.83
CA ILE A 60 -6.63 9.46 12.39
C ILE A 60 -7.35 10.79 12.11
N HIS A 61 -7.93 10.94 10.93
CA HIS A 61 -8.70 12.13 10.55
C HIS A 61 -9.91 12.30 11.47
N PHE A 62 -10.76 11.29 11.62
CA PHE A 62 -11.96 11.38 12.45
C PHE A 62 -11.65 11.43 13.94
N ALA A 63 -10.59 10.76 14.40
CA ALA A 63 -10.18 10.78 15.81
C ALA A 63 -9.65 12.15 16.28
N ASN A 64 -9.32 13.04 15.33
CA ASN A 64 -8.75 14.36 15.62
C ASN A 64 -9.51 15.49 14.90
N ASP A 65 -10.80 15.28 14.60
CA ASP A 65 -11.70 16.25 13.95
C ASP A 65 -11.09 16.91 12.68
N GLY A 66 -10.23 16.18 11.97
CA GLY A 66 -9.59 16.63 10.74
C GLY A 66 -8.49 17.69 10.91
N ILE A 67 -8.08 18.04 12.13
CA ILE A 67 -7.08 19.10 12.39
C ILE A 67 -5.77 18.84 11.63
N LEU A 68 -5.22 17.62 11.70
CA LEU A 68 -3.96 17.27 11.02
C LEU A 68 -4.05 17.40 9.50
N THR A 69 -5.11 16.85 8.89
CA THR A 69 -5.31 16.93 7.44
C THR A 69 -5.54 18.37 6.98
N MET A 70 -6.15 19.23 7.82
CA MET A 70 -6.32 20.64 7.52
C MET A 70 -4.98 21.37 7.51
N ARG A 71 -4.12 21.14 8.51
CA ARG A 71 -2.77 21.72 8.55
C ARG A 71 -1.91 21.30 7.36
N ILE A 72 -1.98 20.03 6.98
CA ILE A 72 -1.27 19.52 5.80
C ILE A 72 -1.86 20.16 4.53
N ALA A 73 -3.18 20.26 4.40
CA ALA A 73 -3.81 20.91 3.26
C ALA A 73 -3.39 22.39 3.14
N GLU A 74 -3.37 23.13 4.24
CA GLU A 74 -2.87 24.52 4.29
C GLU A 74 -1.41 24.60 3.83
N LEU A 75 -0.53 23.72 4.34
CA LEU A 75 0.89 23.67 3.98
C LEU A 75 1.10 23.44 2.47
N PHE A 76 0.27 22.58 1.86
CA PHE A 76 0.33 22.30 0.42
C PHE A 76 -0.60 23.18 -0.42
N SER A 77 -1.25 24.19 0.18
CA SER A 77 -2.23 25.07 -0.49
C SER A 77 -3.33 24.30 -1.23
N LEU A 78 -3.79 23.19 -0.65
CA LEU A 78 -4.85 22.36 -1.21
C LEU A 78 -6.24 22.93 -0.87
N PRO A 79 -7.20 22.88 -1.81
CA PRO A 79 -8.54 23.43 -1.58
C PRO A 79 -9.36 22.64 -0.55
N TYR A 80 -9.05 21.35 -0.34
CA TYR A 80 -9.83 20.47 0.54
C TYR A 80 -8.94 19.50 1.33
N PRO A 81 -9.13 19.32 2.66
CA PRO A 81 -8.38 18.37 3.49
C PRO A 81 -8.45 16.91 3.02
N PHE A 82 -9.56 16.50 2.41
CA PHE A 82 -9.74 15.14 1.89
C PHE A 82 -8.76 14.78 0.76
N LEU A 83 -8.20 15.78 0.06
CA LEU A 83 -7.16 15.54 -0.95
C LEU A 83 -5.87 14.99 -0.31
N VAL A 84 -5.59 15.33 0.95
CA VAL A 84 -4.47 14.76 1.70
C VAL A 84 -4.68 13.26 1.90
N ILE A 85 -5.87 12.85 2.35
CA ILE A 85 -6.26 11.44 2.51
C ILE A 85 -6.11 10.70 1.18
N THR A 86 -6.66 11.26 0.11
CA THR A 86 -6.59 10.66 -1.23
C THR A 86 -5.14 10.50 -1.69
N GLY A 87 -4.31 11.52 -1.50
CA GLY A 87 -2.89 11.49 -1.84
C GLY A 87 -2.14 10.42 -1.06
N THR A 88 -2.41 10.28 0.25
CA THR A 88 -1.86 9.21 1.08
C THR A 88 -2.26 7.84 0.53
N VAL A 89 -3.54 7.59 0.28
CA VAL A 89 -4.03 6.30 -0.24
C VAL A 89 -3.41 5.94 -1.58
N VAL A 90 -3.31 6.91 -2.49
CA VAL A 90 -2.68 6.69 -3.80
C VAL A 90 -1.19 6.40 -3.64
N ALA A 91 -0.47 7.13 -2.79
CA ALA A 91 0.95 6.90 -2.55
C ALA A 91 1.20 5.49 -1.95
N GLY A 92 0.45 5.11 -0.92
CA GLY A 92 0.55 3.78 -0.30
C GLY A 92 0.14 2.67 -1.26
N GLY A 93 -0.97 2.86 -1.98
CA GLY A 93 -1.45 1.93 -3.00
C GLY A 93 -0.42 1.72 -4.11
N MET A 94 0.20 2.79 -4.61
CA MET A 94 1.25 2.69 -5.63
C MET A 94 2.49 1.96 -5.09
N ALA A 95 2.94 2.30 -3.87
CA ALA A 95 4.07 1.62 -3.24
C ALA A 95 3.79 0.11 -3.06
N GLY A 96 2.60 -0.26 -2.59
CA GLY A 96 2.16 -1.65 -2.46
C GLY A 96 2.04 -2.36 -3.81
N GLY A 97 1.32 -1.75 -4.75
CA GLY A 97 1.08 -2.28 -6.09
C GLY A 97 2.36 -2.57 -6.86
N LEU A 98 3.29 -1.60 -6.90
CA LEU A 98 4.57 -1.75 -7.59
C LEU A 98 5.48 -2.78 -6.91
N SER A 99 5.51 -2.83 -5.57
CA SER A 99 6.30 -3.82 -4.83
C SER A 99 5.78 -5.25 -5.08
N THR A 100 4.46 -5.46 -5.04
CA THR A 100 3.84 -6.76 -5.32
C THR A 100 4.01 -7.18 -6.79
N LEU A 101 3.91 -6.23 -7.72
CA LEU A 101 4.20 -6.47 -9.14
C LEU A 101 5.66 -6.87 -9.36
N THR A 102 6.59 -6.22 -8.66
CA THR A 102 8.02 -6.53 -8.70
C THR A 102 8.29 -7.95 -8.21
N GLY A 103 7.69 -8.35 -7.08
CA GLY A 103 7.78 -9.72 -6.58
C GLY A 103 7.28 -10.76 -7.60
N TYR A 104 6.15 -10.50 -8.24
CA TYR A 104 5.62 -11.37 -9.30
C TYR A 104 6.58 -11.53 -10.48
N PHE A 105 7.11 -10.42 -11.01
CA PHE A 105 8.05 -10.48 -12.13
C PHE A 105 9.38 -11.10 -11.74
N PHE A 106 9.85 -10.88 -10.52
CA PHE A 106 11.03 -11.55 -9.99
C PHE A 106 10.86 -13.07 -10.08
N LYS A 107 9.73 -13.62 -9.58
CA LYS A 107 9.47 -15.06 -9.73
C LYS A 107 9.41 -15.50 -11.18
N LYS A 108 8.72 -14.74 -12.03
CA LYS A 108 8.56 -15.08 -13.44
C LYS A 108 9.89 -15.18 -14.17
N VAL A 109 10.82 -14.26 -13.91
CA VAL A 109 12.14 -14.21 -14.58
C VAL A 109 13.09 -15.27 -14.04
N PHE A 110 13.16 -15.43 -12.72
CA PHE A 110 14.19 -16.27 -12.08
C PHE A 110 13.77 -17.71 -11.84
N PHE A 111 12.49 -17.98 -11.56
CA PHE A 111 12.02 -19.34 -11.21
C PHE A 111 11.22 -20.02 -12.31
N ASN A 112 10.53 -19.25 -13.17
CA ASN A 112 9.63 -19.81 -14.19
C ASN A 112 10.24 -19.82 -15.60
N ARG A 113 11.58 -19.85 -15.67
CA ARG A 113 12.34 -19.87 -16.91
C ARG A 113 12.34 -21.30 -17.48
N ASN A 114 11.28 -21.66 -18.20
CA ASN A 114 11.36 -22.75 -19.16
C ASN A 114 12.18 -22.24 -20.36
N ILE A 115 13.48 -22.52 -20.35
CA ILE A 115 14.31 -22.51 -21.56
C ILE A 115 13.96 -23.76 -22.35
#